data_AF-A0AAW3FRW6-F1
#
_entry.id   AF-A0AAW3FRW6-F1
#
_cell.length_a   1.000
_cell.length_b   1.000
_cell.length_c   1.000
_cell.angle_alpha   90.00
_cell.angle_beta   90.00
_cell.angle_gamma   90.00
#
_symmetry.space_group_name_H-M   'P 1'
#
loop_
_entity.id
_entity.type
_entity.pdbx_description
1 polymer ?
#
loop_
_entity_poly.entity_id
_entity_poly.type
_entity_poly.pdbx_seq_one_letter_code
_entity_poly.pdbx_strand_id
1 'polypeptide(L)' 'MDFVDVYGIKHENCTLVAPAREYQRVVIFMDALGRRFVAMGPDPQPTKYGSSSQHWHQAQPSAAPEGYFHIDQE' A
#
# COMPACT_ATOMS: atom_id res chain seq x y z
N MET A 1 8.20 10.29 3.71
CA MET A 1 7.66 10.09 2.35
C MET A 1 6.18 9.83 2.51
N ASP A 2 5.36 10.45 1.66
CA ASP A 2 3.91 10.36 1.80
C ASP A 2 3.38 9.33 0.81
N PHE A 3 2.48 8.46 1.28
CA PHE A 3 1.92 7.39 0.49
C PHE A 3 0.41 7.37 0.55
N VAL A 4 -0.19 6.87 -0.51
CA VAL A 4 -1.60 6.50 -0.56
C VAL A 4 -1.66 4.98 -0.56
N ASP A 5 -2.35 4.41 0.41
CA ASP A 5 -2.48 2.97 0.53
C ASP A 5 -3.45 2.38 -0.53
N VAL A 6 -3.64 1.07 -0.51
CA VAL A 6 -4.54 0.37 -1.45
C VAL A 6 -6.02 0.74 -1.30
N TYR A 7 -6.41 1.44 -0.23
CA TYR A 7 -7.76 1.95 0.00
C TYR A 7 -7.87 3.47 -0.19
N GLY A 8 -6.86 4.14 -0.76
CA GLY A 8 -6.93 5.58 -0.99
C GLY A 8 -6.71 6.44 0.26
N ILE A 9 -6.23 5.84 1.36
CA ILE A 9 -5.95 6.54 2.62
C ILE A 9 -4.54 7.13 2.55
N LYS A 10 -4.41 8.41 2.92
CA LYS A 10 -3.13 9.11 2.94
C LYS A 10 -2.38 8.85 4.24
N HIS A 11 -1.09 8.55 4.11
CA HIS A 11 -0.15 8.37 5.19
C HIS A 11 1.04 9.31 5.00
N GLU A 12 1.42 10.00 6.07
CA GLU A 12 2.55 10.93 6.09
C GLU A 12 3.73 10.31 6.84
N ASN A 13 4.94 10.80 6.56
CA ASN A 13 6.16 10.41 7.27
C ASN A 13 6.41 8.89 7.31
N CYS A 14 6.13 8.20 6.20
CA CYS A 14 6.21 6.75 6.15
C CYS A 14 7.63 6.22 5.98
N THR A 15 7.85 5.02 6.51
CA THR A 15 9.07 4.23 6.42
C THR A 15 8.80 2.92 5.70
N LEU A 16 9.76 2.45 4.91
CA LEU A 16 9.67 1.19 4.19
C LEU A 16 9.92 0.02 5.16
N VAL A 17 8.98 -0.91 5.29
CA VAL A 17 9.10 -2.05 6.23
C VAL A 17 9.80 -3.25 5.58
N ALA A 18 9.57 -3.48 4.29
CA ALA A 18 10.21 -4.56 3.54
C ALA A 18 10.87 -4.02 2.26
N PRO A 19 12.08 -4.47 1.89
CA PRO A 19 12.77 -3.98 0.70
C PRO A 19 11.93 -4.27 -0.55
N ALA A 20 11.60 -3.21 -1.30
CA ALA A 20 10.89 -3.32 -2.57
C ALA A 20 11.73 -4.14 -3.56
N ARG A 21 11.23 -5.30 -3.97
CA ARG A 21 11.79 -6.03 -5.11
C ARG A 21 11.17 -5.48 -6.39
N GLU A 22 11.93 -5.49 -7.50
CA GLU A 22 11.46 -5.02 -8.81
C GLU A 22 10.18 -5.72 -9.31
N TYR A 23 9.87 -6.90 -8.78
CA TYR A 23 8.65 -7.66 -9.08
C TYR A 23 7.52 -7.47 -8.06
N GLN A 24 7.79 -6.82 -6.92
CA GLN A 24 6.79 -6.55 -5.89
C GLN A 24 6.11 -5.21 -6.15
N ARG A 25 4.91 -5.29 -6.71
CA ARG A 25 4.02 -4.13 -6.93
C ARG A 25 3.35 -3.64 -5.64
N VAL A 26 3.34 -4.52 -4.63
CA VAL A 26 2.71 -4.34 -3.33
C VAL A 26 3.82 -4.21 -2.31
N VAL A 27 3.87 -3.08 -1.61
CA VAL A 27 4.94 -2.75 -0.69
C VAL A 27 4.33 -2.41 0.67
N ILE A 28 4.97 -2.88 1.74
CA ILE A 28 4.53 -2.62 3.11
C ILE A 28 5.29 -1.40 3.64
N PHE A 29 4.53 -0.42 4.10
CA PHE A 29 5.03 0.78 4.75
C PHE A 29 4.51 0.86 6.18
N MET A 30 5.18 1.67 6.98
CA MET A 30 4.75 2.02 8.33
C MET A 30 4.71 3.53 8.44
N ASP A 31 3.59 4.09 8.92
CA ASP A 31 3.48 5.53 9.14
C ASP A 31 3.99 5.97 10.51
N ALA A 32 3.94 7.27 10.77
CA ALA A 32 4.40 7.87 12.03
C ALA A 32 3.62 7.39 13.28
N LEU A 33 2.44 6.78 13.11
CA LEU A 33 1.64 6.22 14.20
C LEU A 33 1.96 4.74 14.44
N GLY A 34 2.94 4.17 13.73
CA GLY A 34 3.27 2.74 13.81
C GLY A 34 2.31 1.84 13.04
N ARG A 35 1.39 2.41 12.23
CA ARG A 35 0.42 1.62 11.46
C ARG A 35 1.11 1.04 10.25
N ARG A 36 1.08 -0.28 10.10
CA ARG A 36 1.51 -0.94 8.86
C ARG A 36 0.39 -0.88 7.83
N PHE A 37 0.73 -0.50 6.62
CA PHE A 37 -0.21 -0.42 5.51
C PHE A 37 0.45 -0.87 4.22
N VAL A 38 -0.39 -1.25 3.27
CA VAL A 38 0.03 -1.70 1.95
C VAL A 38 -0.18 -0.57 0.96
N ALA A 39 0.87 -0.17 0.26
CA ALA A 39 0.77 0.76 -0.86
C ALA A 39 1.24 0.11 -2.15
N MET A 40 0.66 0.56 -3.25
CA MET A 40 1.17 0.24 -4.58
C MET A 40 2.43 1.07 -4.82
N GLY A 41 3.46 0.48 -5.44
CA GLY A 41 4.65 1.22 -5.86
C GLY A 41 4.29 2.41 -6.77
N PRO A 42 5.15 3.45 -6.86
CA PRO A 42 4.94 4.54 -7.81
C PRO A 42 4.96 3.96 -9.22
N ASP A 43 3.85 4.11 -9.95
CA ASP A 43 3.63 3.54 -11.29
C ASP A 43 3.60 2.00 -11.34
N PRO A 44 2.56 1.35 -10.81
CA PRO A 44 2.43 -0.11 -10.81
C PRO A 44 2.04 -0.63 -12.20
N GLN A 45 2.93 -0.47 -13.17
CA GLN A 45 2.75 -0.96 -14.51
C GLN A 45 2.70 -2.50 -14.51
N PRO A 46 1.92 -3.10 -15.42
CA PRO A 46 1.91 -4.52 -15.60
C PRO A 46 3.28 -4.92 -16.14
N THR A 47 3.99 -5.74 -15.37
CA THR A 47 5.04 -6.59 -15.93
C THR A 47 4.44 -7.43 -17.05
N LYS A 48 5.30 -7.92 -17.95
CA LYS A 48 5.03 -8.60 -19.24
C LYS A 48 3.99 -9.75 -19.24
N TYR A 49 3.39 -10.06 -18.08
CA TYR A 49 2.45 -11.15 -17.82
C TYR A 49 1.07 -10.68 -17.31
N GLY A 50 0.67 -9.41 -17.51
CA GLY A 50 -0.65 -8.90 -17.11
C GLY A 50 -1.32 -8.07 -18.20
N SER A 51 -2.63 -8.25 -18.38
CA SER A 51 -3.43 -7.39 -19.25
C SER A 51 -3.57 -6.00 -18.65
N SER A 52 -3.52 -4.95 -19.47
CA SER A 52 -3.91 -3.60 -19.06
C SER A 52 -5.40 -3.46 -18.72
N SER A 53 -6.20 -4.49 -18.96
CA SER A 53 -7.59 -4.56 -18.46
C SER A 53 -7.72 -5.24 -17.10
N GLN A 54 -6.62 -5.76 -16.53
CA GLN A 54 -6.56 -6.43 -15.21
C GLN A 54 -5.59 -5.70 -14.26
N HIS A 55 -5.63 -4.37 -14.28
CA HIS A 55 -4.86 -3.58 -13.32
C HIS A 55 -5.53 -3.54 -11.96
N TRP A 56 -4.69 -3.52 -10.94
CA TRP A 56 -5.11 -3.24 -9.58
C TRP A 56 -5.32 -1.73 -9.46
N HIS A 57 -6.55 -1.33 -9.22
CA HIS A 57 -6.89 0.04 -8.84
C HIS A 57 -6.94 0.15 -7.33
N GLN A 58 -6.64 1.33 -6.80
CA GLN A 58 -6.93 1.64 -5.40
C GLN A 58 -8.45 1.51 -5.18
N ALA A 59 -8.82 0.88 -4.07
CA ALA A 59 -10.17 0.90 -3.57
C ALA A 59 -10.49 2.27 -2.95
N GLN A 60 -11.77 2.49 -2.65
CA GLN A 60 -12.21 3.67 -1.90
C GLN A 60 -11.91 3.50 -0.41
N PRO A 61 -11.70 4.59 0.36
CA PRO A 61 -11.45 4.50 1.80
C PRO A 61 -12.55 3.78 2.58
N SER A 62 -13.80 3.88 2.10
CA SER A 62 -14.97 3.20 2.68
C SER A 62 -14.97 1.68 2.50
N ALA A 63 -14.12 1.14 1.63
CA ALA A 63 -13.97 -0.30 1.42
C ALA A 63 -12.91 -0.93 2.35
N ALA A 64 -12.22 -0.14 3.16
CA ALA A 64 -11.28 -0.65 4.15
C ALA A 64 -12.05 -1.47 5.21
N PRO A 65 -11.57 -2.68 5.55
CA PRO A 65 -12.23 -3.51 6.56
C PRO A 65 -12.17 -2.85 7.95
N GLU A 66 -13.11 -3.21 8.82
CA GLU A 66 -13.05 -2.78 10.21
C GLU A 66 -11.76 -3.26 10.88
N GLY A 67 -11.09 -2.36 11.63
CA GLY A 67 -9.81 -2.67 12.27
C GLY A 67 -8.63 -2.79 11.30
N TYR A 68 -8.76 -2.31 10.06
CA TYR A 68 -7.69 -2.36 9.05
C TYR A 68 -6.34 -1.84 9.56
N PHE A 69 -6.33 -0.77 10.34
CA PHE A 69 -5.15 -0.31 11.05
C PHE A 69 -5.06 -0.98 12.41
N HIS A 70 -4.74 -2.27 12.43
CA HIS A 70 -4.37 -2.93 13.67
C HIS A 70 -2.95 -2.51 14.05
N ILE A 71 -2.81 -1.88 15.22
CA ILE A 71 -1.52 -1.59 15.85
C ILE A 71 -1.39 -2.64 16.96
N ASP A 72 -0.36 -3.47 16.89
CA ASP A 72 -0.04 -4.39 17.98
C ASP A 72 0.18 -3.54 19.25
N GLN A 73 -0.68 -3.69 20.26
CA GLN A 73 -0.48 -3.04 21.56
C GLN A 73 0.64 -3.77 22.29
N GLU A 74 1.76 -3.08 22.55
CA GLU A 74 2.81 -3.54 23.47
C GLU A 74 2.38 -3.43 24.93
#